data_AF-A0AAD5FXE8-F1
#
_entry.id   AF-A0AAD5FXE8-F1
#
_cell.length_a   1.000
_cell.length_b   1.000
_cell.length_c   1.000
_cell.angle_alpha   90.00
_cell.angle_beta   90.00
_cell.angle_gamma   90.00
#
_symmetry.space_group_name_H-M   'P 1'
#
loop_
_entity.id
_entity.type
_entity.pdbx_description
1 polymer ?
#
loop_
_entity_poly.entity_id
_entity_poly.type
_entity_poly.pdbx_seq_one_letter_code
_entity_poly.pdbx_strand_id
1 'polypeptide(L)'
;MNKIPKRFEQYFKYAVGFRCKVVPPPKTTSESQFIVQNLRKLASVDFLKSTNLNSEDIIENGYQLDILFNPVHTKSLFSPVSVSDEPDQINTSHSRNIAARDKLVKQLENLIAIPRYLYVQNDEKFLNNERQIQFTHKLHERNLDLAGKYDLSLASLDNPLISITQCDDKVKGFSLRAAIRSDVQHFHKFQNIEIHKNHRYILNQLESNSF
;
A
#
# COMPACT_ATOMS: atom_id res chain seq x y z
N MET A 1 19.16 -24.23 11.04
CA MET A 1 17.93 -23.58 10.57
C MET A 1 16.75 -24.37 11.10
N ASN A 2 15.98 -23.81 12.02
CA ASN A 2 14.74 -24.46 12.47
C ASN A 2 13.76 -24.46 11.29
N LYS A 3 13.13 -25.60 11.05
CA LYS A 3 12.21 -25.76 9.92
C LYS A 3 10.92 -25.00 10.24
N ILE A 4 10.59 -23.99 9.45
CA ILE A 4 9.31 -23.26 9.59
C ILE A 4 8.16 -24.27 9.63
N PRO A 5 7.24 -24.20 10.60
CA PRO A 5 6.12 -25.14 10.67
C PRO A 5 5.26 -25.08 9.40
N LYS A 6 4.90 -26.25 8.84
CA LYS A 6 4.11 -26.36 7.59
C LYS A 6 2.84 -25.49 7.56
N ARG A 7 2.20 -25.30 8.72
CA ARG A 7 1.01 -24.43 8.85
C ARG A 7 1.30 -22.98 8.45
N PHE A 8 2.47 -22.43 8.78
CA PHE A 8 2.86 -21.07 8.41
C PHE A 8 3.24 -21.00 6.93
N GLU A 9 3.91 -22.03 6.40
CA GLU A 9 4.17 -22.13 4.95
C GLU A 9 2.86 -22.12 4.14
N GLN A 10 1.84 -22.82 4.63
CA GLN A 10 0.52 -22.85 4.00
C GLN A 10 -0.22 -21.52 4.13
N TYR A 11 -0.23 -20.93 5.33
CA TYR A 11 -0.90 -19.67 5.61
C TYR A 11 -0.34 -18.51 4.77
N PHE A 12 0.98 -18.35 4.75
CA PHE A 12 1.64 -17.26 4.02
C PHE A 12 1.90 -17.56 2.54
N LYS A 13 1.41 -18.69 2.02
CA LYS A 13 1.66 -19.13 0.63
C LYS A 13 1.29 -18.08 -0.42
N TYR A 14 0.22 -17.32 -0.17
CA TYR A 14 -0.29 -16.27 -1.06
C TYR A 14 -0.14 -14.86 -0.48
N ALA A 15 0.59 -14.73 0.62
CA ALA A 15 0.84 -13.43 1.23
C ALA A 15 1.69 -12.55 0.30
N VAL A 16 1.52 -11.25 0.46
CA VAL A 16 2.22 -10.23 -0.33
C VAL A 16 2.92 -9.29 0.65
N GLY A 17 4.25 -9.30 0.61
CA GLY A 17 5.03 -8.28 1.28
C GLY A 17 5.06 -7.01 0.47
N PHE A 18 4.85 -5.88 1.12
CA PHE A 18 4.83 -4.55 0.53
C PHE A 18 5.68 -3.62 1.36
N ARG A 19 6.65 -2.96 0.73
CA ARG A 19 7.49 -1.94 1.35
C ARG A 19 7.45 -0.68 0.50
N CYS A 20 7.33 0.49 1.12
CA CYS A 20 7.41 1.76 0.41
C CYS A 20 7.87 2.91 1.32
N LYS A 21 8.33 4.00 0.70
CA LYS A 21 8.55 5.28 1.36
C LYS A 21 7.38 6.22 1.09
N VAL A 22 6.91 6.92 2.13
CA VAL A 22 5.89 7.96 2.00
C VAL A 22 6.56 9.32 2.00
N VAL A 23 6.31 10.13 0.97
CA VAL A 23 6.94 11.44 0.78
C VAL A 23 5.88 12.51 0.50
N PRO A 24 5.82 13.61 1.27
CA PRO A 24 6.62 13.85 2.48
C PRO A 24 6.26 12.87 3.61
N PRO A 25 7.10 12.74 4.65
CA PRO A 25 6.70 12.03 5.86
C PRO A 25 5.40 12.60 6.46
N PRO A 26 4.51 11.74 7.00
CA PRO A 26 3.39 12.21 7.81
C PRO A 26 3.90 13.01 9.01
N LYS A 27 3.21 14.09 9.36
CA LYS A 27 3.60 14.99 10.46
C LYS A 27 2.95 14.64 11.78
N THR A 28 1.86 13.88 11.76
CA THR A 28 1.07 13.53 12.95
C THR A 28 0.69 12.07 12.95
N THR A 29 0.39 11.54 14.13
CA THR A 29 -0.12 10.16 14.28
C THR A 29 -1.42 9.96 13.50
N SER A 30 -2.33 10.94 13.49
CA SER A 30 -3.58 10.86 12.73
C SER A 30 -3.32 10.76 11.22
N GLU A 31 -2.33 11.49 10.71
CA GLU A 31 -1.95 11.44 9.30
C GLU A 31 -1.34 10.08 8.93
N SER A 32 -0.48 9.54 9.80
CA SER A 32 0.06 8.18 9.68
C SER A 32 -1.06 7.11 9.70
N GLN A 33 -1.98 7.21 10.67
CA GLN A 33 -3.12 6.32 10.80
C GLN A 33 -4.03 6.37 9.57
N PHE A 34 -4.29 7.56 9.02
CA PHE A 34 -5.08 7.72 7.80
C PHE A 34 -4.46 6.98 6.61
N ILE A 35 -3.14 7.05 6.43
CA ILE A 35 -2.44 6.30 5.37
C ILE A 35 -2.60 4.79 5.61
N VAL A 36 -2.29 4.33 6.82
CA VAL A 36 -2.33 2.91 7.20
C VAL A 36 -3.73 2.31 7.05
N GLN A 37 -4.76 3.01 7.53
CA GLN A 37 -6.15 2.55 7.45
C GLN A 37 -6.60 2.39 6.01
N ASN A 38 -6.22 3.30 5.12
CA ASN A 38 -6.59 3.19 3.71
C ASN A 38 -5.79 2.09 2.98
N LEU A 39 -4.54 1.84 3.35
CA LEU A 39 -3.80 0.67 2.84
C LEU A 39 -4.42 -0.66 3.32
N ARG A 40 -4.91 -0.72 4.57
CA ARG A 40 -5.62 -1.90 5.11
C ARG A 40 -6.92 -2.23 4.38
N LYS A 41 -7.51 -1.30 3.61
CA LYS A 41 -8.68 -1.57 2.77
C LYS A 41 -8.34 -2.45 1.56
N LEU A 42 -7.07 -2.57 1.17
CA LEU A 42 -6.65 -3.34 -0.01
C LEU A 42 -6.73 -4.86 0.21
N ALA A 43 -6.39 -5.32 1.41
CA ALA A 43 -6.45 -6.71 1.85
C ALA A 43 -6.22 -6.78 3.38
N SER A 44 -6.50 -7.93 3.98
CA SER A 44 -6.15 -8.20 5.37
C SER A 44 -4.66 -8.01 5.62
N VAL A 45 -4.30 -7.50 6.79
CA VAL A 45 -2.90 -7.19 7.15
C VAL A 45 -2.47 -8.03 8.35
N ASP A 46 -1.47 -8.87 8.15
CA ASP A 46 -0.88 -9.70 9.19
C ASP A 46 0.19 -8.95 9.99
N PHE A 47 1.01 -8.17 9.30
CA PHE A 47 2.10 -7.41 9.90
C PHE A 47 2.13 -6.00 9.34
N LEU A 48 2.36 -5.02 10.20
CA LEU A 48 2.56 -3.64 9.81
C LEU A 48 3.61 -3.00 10.70
N LYS A 49 4.61 -2.40 10.07
CA LYS A 49 5.67 -1.65 10.71
C LYS A 49 5.87 -0.34 9.95
N SER A 50 6.17 0.71 10.70
CA SER A 50 6.44 2.03 10.14
C SER A 50 7.60 2.68 10.87
N THR A 51 8.35 3.55 10.20
CA THR A 51 9.30 4.43 10.89
C THR A 51 8.58 5.23 11.98
N ASN A 52 9.19 5.39 13.15
CA ASN A 52 8.64 6.21 14.21
C ASN A 52 8.71 7.70 13.78
N LEU A 53 7.65 8.47 14.02
CA LEU A 53 7.58 9.87 13.61
C LEU A 53 8.64 10.76 14.29
N ASN A 54 9.08 10.36 15.48
CA ASN A 54 10.03 11.12 16.30
C ASN A 54 11.43 10.49 16.35
N SER A 55 11.76 9.52 15.50
CA SER A 55 13.09 8.89 15.49
C SER A 55 14.04 9.58 14.52
N GLU A 56 15.35 9.51 14.80
CA GLU A 56 16.40 9.97 13.90
C GLU A 56 16.36 9.24 12.54
N ASP A 57 15.89 7.99 12.51
CA ASP A 57 15.70 7.21 11.29
C ASP A 57 14.83 7.92 10.24
N ILE A 58 13.89 8.78 10.64
CA ILE A 58 13.05 9.50 9.69
C ILE A 58 13.86 10.54 8.89
N ILE A 59 14.92 11.08 9.49
CA ILE A 59 15.82 12.04 8.85
C ILE A 59 16.75 11.32 7.87
N GLU A 60 17.32 10.19 8.29
CA GLU A 60 18.28 9.43 7.49
C GLU A 60 17.61 8.65 6.35
N ASN A 61 16.53 7.94 6.67
CA ASN A 61 15.93 6.94 5.79
C ASN A 61 14.54 7.35 5.27
N GLY A 62 13.93 8.39 5.84
CA GLY A 62 12.56 8.80 5.55
C GLY A 62 11.52 7.94 6.27
N TYR A 63 10.25 8.25 6.03
CA TYR A 63 9.14 7.46 6.58
C TYR A 63 8.87 6.25 5.70
N GLN A 64 9.23 5.06 6.20
CA GLN A 64 9.01 3.78 5.54
C GLN A 64 7.78 3.09 6.13
N LEU A 65 7.06 2.37 5.27
CA LEU A 65 5.98 1.46 5.61
C LEU A 65 6.31 0.07 5.10
N ASP A 66 6.26 -0.89 6.01
CA ASP A 66 6.42 -2.32 5.73
C ASP A 66 5.13 -3.03 6.12
N ILE A 67 4.46 -3.66 5.16
CA ILE A 67 3.15 -4.28 5.33
C ILE A 67 3.18 -5.69 4.76
N LEU A 68 2.73 -6.66 5.56
CA LEU A 68 2.45 -8.01 5.08
C LEU A 68 0.95 -8.16 4.90
N PHE A 69 0.53 -8.22 3.64
CA PHE A 69 -0.85 -8.46 3.28
C PHE A 69 -1.14 -9.94 3.13
N ASN A 70 -2.37 -10.30 3.47
CA ASN A 70 -2.94 -11.60 3.21
C ASN A 70 -4.24 -11.46 2.41
N PRO A 71 -4.20 -11.63 1.08
CA PRO A 71 -5.35 -11.40 0.22
C PRO A 71 -6.37 -12.54 0.22
N VAL A 72 -6.07 -13.67 0.86
CA VAL A 72 -6.93 -14.87 0.83
C VAL A 72 -7.63 -15.16 2.16
N HIS A 73 -7.13 -14.55 3.25
CA HIS A 73 -7.72 -14.64 4.57
C HIS A 73 -8.48 -13.36 4.90
N THR A 74 -9.63 -13.48 5.56
CA THR A 74 -10.43 -12.30 5.95
C THR A 74 -9.96 -11.70 7.27
N LYS A 75 -9.22 -12.48 8.07
CA LYS A 75 -8.64 -12.07 9.34
C LYS A 75 -7.17 -12.41 9.41
N SER A 76 -6.42 -11.62 10.18
CA SER A 76 -5.02 -11.89 10.45
C SER A 76 -4.86 -13.04 11.43
N LEU A 77 -3.83 -13.86 11.23
CA LEU A 77 -3.46 -14.94 12.16
C LEU A 77 -3.07 -14.41 13.55
N PHE A 78 -2.69 -13.13 13.61
CA PHE A 78 -2.26 -12.45 14.83
C PHE A 78 -3.38 -11.62 15.46
N SER A 79 -4.58 -11.60 14.87
CA SER A 79 -5.74 -10.95 15.49
C SER A 79 -6.21 -11.72 16.74
N PRO A 80 -6.63 -11.03 17.80
CA PRO A 80 -7.26 -11.68 18.95
C PRO A 80 -8.50 -12.47 18.51
N VAL A 81 -8.65 -13.70 19.02
CA VAL A 81 -9.81 -14.54 18.72
C VAL A 81 -11.04 -13.98 19.44
N SER A 82 -12.12 -13.74 18.68
CA SER A 82 -13.42 -13.32 19.20
C SER A 82 -14.44 -14.47 19.15
N VAL A 83 -15.38 -14.49 20.10
CA VAL A 83 -16.42 -15.54 20.18
C VAL A 83 -17.37 -15.51 18.97
N SER A 84 -17.46 -14.37 18.28
CA SER A 84 -18.24 -14.17 17.05
C SER A 84 -17.44 -14.44 15.77
N ASP A 85 -16.24 -15.01 15.88
CA ASP A 85 -15.44 -15.31 14.70
C ASP A 85 -16.04 -16.48 13.93
N GLU A 86 -16.79 -16.16 12.87
CA GLU A 86 -17.12 -17.13 11.83
C GLU A 86 -15.82 -17.81 11.34
N PRO A 87 -15.84 -19.14 11.10
CA PRO A 87 -14.67 -19.84 10.59
C PRO A 87 -14.22 -19.20 9.29
N ASP A 88 -12.95 -18.79 9.27
CA ASP A 88 -12.32 -18.08 8.16
C ASP A 88 -12.55 -18.88 6.87
N GLN A 89 -13.38 -18.37 5.95
CA GLN A 89 -13.74 -19.04 4.71
C GLN A 89 -12.57 -18.94 3.73
N ILE A 90 -11.53 -19.73 3.97
CA ILE A 90 -10.41 -19.85 3.02
C ILE A 90 -10.98 -20.50 1.77
N ASN A 91 -10.91 -19.80 0.64
CA ASN A 91 -11.25 -20.39 -0.64
C ASN A 91 -10.24 -21.50 -0.93
N THR A 92 -10.70 -22.76 -0.94
CA THR A 92 -9.82 -23.93 -1.15
C THR A 92 -9.26 -23.99 -2.59
N SER A 93 -9.78 -23.16 -3.49
CA SER A 93 -9.33 -23.06 -4.87
C SER A 93 -7.98 -22.34 -4.98
N HIS A 94 -6.93 -23.11 -5.33
CA HIS A 94 -5.59 -22.58 -5.59
C HIS A 94 -5.58 -21.45 -6.64
N SER A 95 -6.35 -21.59 -7.73
CA SER A 95 -6.41 -20.60 -8.80
C SER A 95 -7.04 -19.29 -8.37
N ARG A 96 -8.11 -19.33 -7.54
CA ARG A 96 -8.70 -18.13 -6.96
C ARG A 96 -7.75 -17.40 -6.02
N ASN A 97 -6.99 -18.14 -5.22
CA ASN A 97 -6.00 -17.56 -4.30
C ASN A 97 -4.83 -16.91 -5.04
N ILE A 98 -4.38 -17.50 -6.15
CA ILE A 98 -3.42 -16.86 -7.06
C ILE A 98 -4.00 -15.58 -7.64
N ALA A 99 -5.24 -15.61 -8.15
CA ALA A 99 -5.89 -14.44 -8.73
C ALA A 99 -6.07 -13.29 -7.72
N ALA A 100 -6.42 -13.60 -6.46
CA ALA A 100 -6.53 -12.62 -5.39
C ALA A 100 -5.16 -11.97 -5.08
N ARG A 101 -4.09 -12.77 -4.97
CA ARG A 101 -2.71 -12.28 -4.80
C ARG A 101 -2.30 -11.38 -5.95
N ASP A 102 -2.51 -11.81 -7.20
CA ASP A 102 -2.06 -11.08 -8.38
C ASP A 102 -2.87 -9.79 -8.59
N LYS A 103 -4.15 -9.80 -8.21
CA LYS A 103 -4.98 -8.58 -8.15
C LYS A 103 -4.40 -7.57 -7.16
N LEU A 104 -4.08 -8.00 -5.93
CA LEU A 104 -3.47 -7.13 -4.93
C LEU A 104 -2.12 -6.58 -5.39
N VAL A 105 -1.26 -7.45 -5.95
CA VAL A 105 0.04 -7.04 -6.50
C VAL A 105 -0.14 -5.95 -7.55
N LYS A 106 -1.06 -6.13 -8.50
CA LYS A 106 -1.36 -5.12 -9.53
C LYS A 106 -1.86 -3.80 -8.92
N GLN A 107 -2.69 -3.85 -7.89
CA GLN A 107 -3.14 -2.66 -7.17
C GLN A 107 -1.97 -1.92 -6.52
N LEU A 108 -1.07 -2.63 -5.84
CA LEU A 108 0.10 -2.06 -5.19
C LEU A 108 1.12 -1.50 -6.19
N GLU A 109 1.34 -2.19 -7.32
CA GLU A 109 2.21 -1.73 -8.42
C GLU A 109 1.72 -0.41 -9.03
N ASN A 110 0.40 -0.21 -9.07
CA ASN A 110 -0.25 0.96 -9.64
C ASN A 110 -0.51 2.10 -8.66
N LEU A 111 -0.48 1.85 -7.35
CA LEU A 111 -0.68 2.88 -6.32
C LEU A 111 0.25 4.06 -6.55
N ILE A 112 -0.12 5.33 -6.38
CA ILE A 112 0.75 6.50 -6.62
C ILE A 112 0.82 7.40 -5.40
N ALA A 113 -0.33 7.79 -4.87
CA ALA A 113 -0.42 8.80 -3.85
C ALA A 113 -1.69 8.64 -3.01
N ILE A 114 -1.78 9.44 -1.96
CA ILE A 114 -2.98 9.64 -1.15
C ILE A 114 -3.03 11.13 -0.75
N PRO A 115 -4.21 11.78 -0.74
CA PRO A 115 -4.34 13.12 -0.16
C PRO A 115 -3.82 13.13 1.27
N ARG A 116 -3.22 14.25 1.68
CA ARG A 116 -2.80 14.44 3.06
C ARG A 116 -4.03 14.57 3.95
N TYR A 117 -3.96 13.96 5.13
CA TYR A 117 -5.05 14.01 6.10
C TYR A 117 -5.47 15.45 6.40
N LEU A 118 -4.51 16.35 6.62
CA LEU A 118 -4.76 17.77 6.88
C LEU A 118 -5.45 18.50 5.72
N TYR A 119 -5.27 18.03 4.49
CA TYR A 119 -5.91 18.61 3.31
C TYR A 119 -7.39 18.24 3.22
N VAL A 120 -7.74 17.02 3.62
CA VAL A 120 -9.11 16.49 3.48
C VAL A 120 -9.94 16.61 4.74
N GLN A 121 -9.34 16.69 5.93
CA GLN A 121 -10.07 16.74 7.21
C GLN A 121 -10.98 17.96 7.36
N ASN A 122 -10.73 19.03 6.61
CA ASN A 122 -11.47 20.29 6.65
C ASN A 122 -12.23 20.57 5.33
N ASP A 123 -12.22 19.63 4.38
CA ASP A 123 -12.97 19.76 3.13
C ASP A 123 -14.35 19.08 3.31
N GLU A 124 -15.34 19.85 3.74
CA GLU A 124 -16.71 19.35 3.98
C GLU A 124 -17.30 18.64 2.75
N LYS A 125 -17.01 19.12 1.55
CA LYS A 125 -17.51 18.49 0.32
C LYS A 125 -16.87 17.13 0.08
N PHE A 126 -15.59 16.98 0.42
CA PHE A 126 -14.94 15.67 0.39
C PHE A 126 -15.51 14.73 1.45
N LEU A 127 -15.72 15.23 2.67
CA LEU A 127 -16.28 14.45 3.79
C LEU A 127 -17.74 14.03 3.54
N ASN A 128 -18.50 14.81 2.78
CA ASN A 128 -19.87 14.48 2.36
C ASN A 128 -19.90 13.68 1.03
N ASN A 129 -18.74 13.28 0.49
CA ASN A 129 -18.59 12.58 -0.79
C ASN A 129 -19.18 13.33 -2.01
N GLU A 130 -19.31 14.66 -1.91
CA GLU A 130 -19.79 15.55 -2.97
C GLU A 130 -18.66 15.99 -3.91
N ARG A 131 -17.40 15.76 -3.51
CA ARG A 131 -16.21 16.13 -4.27
C ARG A 131 -15.20 14.98 -4.29
N GLN A 132 -14.64 14.75 -5.47
CA GLN A 132 -13.44 13.95 -5.64
C GLN A 132 -12.22 14.85 -5.85
N ILE A 133 -11.05 14.39 -5.40
CA ILE A 133 -9.80 15.14 -5.44
C ILE A 133 -8.91 14.57 -6.55
N GLN A 134 -8.55 15.43 -7.50
CA GLN A 134 -7.58 15.10 -8.54
C GLN A 134 -6.15 15.22 -7.98
N PHE A 135 -5.31 14.24 -8.32
CA PHE A 135 -3.89 14.30 -7.99
C PHE A 135 -3.14 15.28 -8.89
N THR A 136 -3.01 16.52 -8.43
CA THR A 136 -2.22 17.55 -9.12
C THR A 136 -0.73 17.24 -9.00
N HIS A 137 -0.06 17.16 -10.15
CA HIS A 137 1.36 16.85 -10.22
C HIS A 137 2.02 17.46 -11.45
N LYS A 138 3.35 17.50 -11.43
CA LYS A 138 4.18 17.84 -12.60
C LYS A 138 5.06 16.64 -12.96
N LEU A 139 5.51 16.57 -14.20
CA LEU A 139 6.53 15.61 -14.59
C LEU A 139 7.92 16.23 -14.45
N HIS A 140 8.93 15.41 -14.17
CA HIS A 140 10.32 15.81 -14.33
C HIS A 140 10.60 16.22 -15.79
N GLU A 141 11.46 17.22 -16.01
CA GLU A 141 11.76 17.76 -17.36
C GLU A 141 12.21 16.68 -18.35
N ARG A 142 13.01 15.72 -17.89
CA ARG A 142 13.49 14.58 -18.69
C ARG A 142 12.41 13.53 -19.02
N ASN A 143 11.18 13.72 -18.54
CA ASN A 143 10.06 12.78 -18.64
C ASN A 143 8.77 13.45 -19.13
N LEU A 144 8.87 14.64 -19.74
CA LEU A 144 7.70 15.35 -20.30
C LEU A 144 7.02 14.55 -21.42
N ASP A 145 7.75 13.64 -22.07
CA ASP A 145 7.23 12.73 -23.08
C ASP A 145 6.15 11.77 -22.55
N LEU A 146 6.04 11.60 -21.23
CA LEU A 146 4.99 10.80 -20.60
C LEU A 146 3.65 11.53 -20.50
N ALA A 147 3.61 12.85 -20.70
CA ALA A 147 2.38 13.63 -20.60
C ALA A 147 1.30 13.08 -21.55
N GLY A 148 0.09 12.87 -21.03
CA GLY A 148 -1.05 12.33 -21.80
C GLY A 148 -0.97 10.82 -22.11
N LYS A 149 0.04 10.10 -21.61
CA LYS A 149 0.19 8.64 -21.81
C LYS A 149 -0.30 7.79 -20.64
N TYR A 150 -0.97 8.39 -19.68
CA TYR A 150 -1.46 7.72 -18.48
C TYR A 150 -2.65 8.47 -17.89
N ASP A 151 -3.49 7.70 -17.19
CA ASP A 151 -4.58 8.21 -16.38
C ASP A 151 -4.41 7.77 -14.93
N LEU A 152 -4.87 8.64 -14.03
CA LEU A 152 -4.84 8.40 -12.59
C LEU A 152 -6.26 8.44 -12.05
N SER A 153 -6.55 7.59 -11.06
CA SER A 153 -7.82 7.63 -10.35
C SER A 153 -7.97 8.92 -9.55
N LEU A 154 -9.21 9.35 -9.37
CA LEU A 154 -9.55 10.42 -8.44
C LEU A 154 -9.64 9.85 -7.01
N ALA A 155 -9.25 10.64 -6.02
CA ALA A 155 -9.43 10.29 -4.62
C ALA A 155 -10.86 10.63 -4.17
N SER A 156 -11.55 9.66 -3.59
CA SER A 156 -12.84 9.86 -2.91
C SER A 156 -12.72 9.53 -1.42
N LEU A 157 -13.78 9.79 -0.66
CA LEU A 157 -13.83 9.43 0.77
C LEU A 157 -13.63 7.91 0.98
N ASP A 158 -14.31 7.10 0.17
CA ASP A 158 -14.25 5.65 0.27
C ASP A 158 -12.88 5.10 -0.21
N ASN A 159 -12.37 5.67 -1.30
CA ASN A 159 -11.14 5.26 -1.97
C ASN A 159 -10.20 6.46 -2.17
N PRO A 160 -9.48 6.90 -1.11
CA PRO A 160 -8.59 8.05 -1.22
C PRO A 160 -7.24 7.72 -1.88
N LEU A 161 -6.95 6.43 -2.09
CA LEU A 161 -5.73 5.99 -2.77
C LEU A 161 -5.82 6.32 -4.26
N ILE A 162 -4.85 7.09 -4.75
CA ILE A 162 -4.68 7.42 -6.16
C ILE A 162 -3.81 6.34 -6.80
N SER A 163 -4.25 5.78 -7.92
CA SER A 163 -3.54 4.73 -8.65
C SER A 163 -3.53 5.01 -10.16
N ILE A 164 -2.59 4.41 -10.87
CA ILE A 164 -2.59 4.36 -12.34
C ILE A 164 -3.76 3.50 -12.79
N THR A 165 -4.68 4.08 -13.55
CA THR A 165 -5.86 3.38 -14.12
C THR A 165 -5.60 2.93 -15.55
N GLN A 166 -4.89 3.76 -16.31
CA GLN A 166 -4.48 3.48 -17.68
C GLN A 166 -3.06 3.98 -17.89
N CYS A 167 -2.28 3.26 -18.68
CA CYS A 167 -0.92 3.61 -19.02
C CYS A 167 -0.60 2.97 -20.36
N ASP A 168 0.00 3.72 -21.27
CA ASP A 168 0.47 3.18 -22.54
C ASP A 168 1.40 1.97 -22.28
N ASP A 169 1.28 0.90 -23.04
CA ASP A 169 1.99 -0.38 -22.80
C ASP A 169 3.52 -0.24 -22.74
N LYS A 170 4.05 0.84 -23.34
CA LYS A 170 5.49 1.17 -23.35
C LYS A 170 5.95 1.85 -22.06
N VAL A 171 5.04 2.36 -21.25
CA VAL A 171 5.32 3.09 -20.01
C VAL A 171 5.11 2.14 -18.83
N LYS A 172 6.19 1.76 -18.16
CA LYS A 172 6.11 0.98 -16.92
C LYS A 172 5.64 1.88 -15.78
N GLY A 173 4.69 1.42 -14.96
CA GLY A 173 4.17 2.19 -13.82
C GLY A 173 5.25 2.68 -12.83
N PHE A 174 6.32 1.91 -12.66
CA PHE A 174 7.49 2.32 -11.88
C PHE A 174 8.20 3.57 -12.46
N SER A 175 8.39 3.62 -13.79
CA SER A 175 9.02 4.75 -14.47
C SER A 175 8.17 6.01 -14.37
N LEU A 176 6.85 5.87 -14.53
CA LEU A 176 5.91 6.97 -14.37
C LEU A 176 5.93 7.53 -12.94
N ARG A 177 5.85 6.66 -11.94
CA ARG A 177 5.95 7.05 -10.52
C ARG A 177 7.23 7.82 -10.23
N ALA A 178 8.38 7.38 -10.76
CA ALA A 178 9.65 8.09 -10.59
C ALA A 178 9.65 9.47 -11.28
N ALA A 179 8.95 9.60 -12.41
CA ALA A 179 8.82 10.85 -13.16
C ALA A 179 7.87 11.88 -12.53
N ILE A 180 6.91 11.46 -11.71
CA ILE A 180 5.92 12.36 -11.10
C ILE A 180 6.53 13.13 -9.92
N ARG A 181 6.47 14.47 -9.98
CA ARG A 181 6.66 15.39 -8.85
C ARG A 181 5.30 15.77 -8.28
N SER A 182 4.98 15.25 -7.09
CA SER A 182 3.72 15.51 -6.40
C SER A 182 3.69 16.91 -5.79
N ASP A 183 2.49 17.49 -5.70
CA ASP A 183 2.26 18.60 -4.79
C ASP A 183 2.31 18.10 -3.33
N VAL A 184 3.46 18.28 -2.70
CA VAL A 184 3.74 17.82 -1.32
C VAL A 184 2.91 18.54 -0.26
N GLN A 185 2.28 19.68 -0.59
CA GLN A 185 1.38 20.36 0.34
C GLN A 185 0.07 19.59 0.50
N HIS A 186 -0.41 18.96 -0.57
CA HIS A 186 -1.73 18.34 -0.62
C HIS A 186 -1.68 16.81 -0.66
N PHE A 187 -0.58 16.19 -1.07
CA PHE A 187 -0.49 14.74 -1.24
C PHE A 187 0.77 14.13 -0.62
N HIS A 188 0.59 12.91 -0.14
CA HIS A 188 1.65 11.95 0.10
C HIS A 188 1.84 11.09 -1.14
N LYS A 189 3.06 10.98 -1.61
CA LYS A 189 3.44 10.10 -2.72
C LYS A 189 4.11 8.83 -2.18
N PHE A 190 3.73 7.68 -2.71
CA PHE A 190 4.37 6.40 -2.43
C PHE A 190 5.54 6.18 -3.39
N GLN A 191 6.75 6.11 -2.84
CA GLN A 191 8.01 5.93 -3.55
C GLN A 191 8.69 4.62 -3.15
N ASN A 192 9.67 4.18 -3.94
CA ASN A 192 10.49 2.99 -3.68
C ASN A 192 9.64 1.77 -3.30
N ILE A 193 8.58 1.51 -4.08
CA ILE A 193 7.70 0.38 -3.83
C ILE A 193 8.46 -0.92 -4.15
N GLU A 194 8.53 -1.79 -3.15
CA GLU A 194 9.03 -3.16 -3.24
C GLU A 194 7.90 -4.12 -2.92
N ILE A 195 7.71 -5.14 -3.78
CA ILE A 195 6.65 -6.13 -3.63
C ILE A 195 7.26 -7.53 -3.67
N HIS A 196 6.99 -8.32 -2.62
CA HIS A 196 7.50 -9.67 -2.47
C HIS A 196 6.35 -10.68 -2.48
N LYS A 197 6.41 -11.64 -3.41
CA LYS A 197 5.39 -12.71 -3.58
C LYS A 197 5.89 -14.08 -3.13
N ASN A 198 7.18 -14.20 -2.83
CA ASN A 198 7.79 -15.47 -2.45
C ASN A 198 7.61 -15.69 -0.94
N HIS A 199 6.71 -16.60 -0.58
CA HIS A 199 6.41 -16.92 0.82
C HIS A 199 7.65 -17.33 1.62
N ARG A 200 8.65 -18.01 1.02
CA ARG A 200 9.89 -18.35 1.74
C ARG A 200 10.71 -17.11 2.09
N TYR A 201 10.80 -16.16 1.17
CA TYR A 201 11.46 -14.89 1.44
C TYR A 201 10.72 -14.14 2.56
N ILE A 202 9.39 -14.04 2.47
CA ILE A 202 8.56 -13.39 3.49
C ILE A 202 8.78 -14.03 4.87
N LEU A 203 8.71 -15.36 4.95
CA LEU A 203 8.92 -16.09 6.20
C LEU A 203 10.31 -15.85 6.78
N ASN A 204 11.35 -15.89 5.95
CA ASN A 204 12.71 -15.60 6.40
C ASN A 204 12.82 -14.17 6.96
N GLN A 205 12.21 -13.17 6.30
CA GLN A 205 12.22 -11.78 6.76
C GLN A 205 11.46 -11.59 8.09
N LEU A 206 10.37 -12.34 8.29
CA LEU A 206 9.65 -12.38 9.57
C LEU A 206 10.51 -13.01 10.67
N GLU A 207 11.22 -14.12 10.38
CA GLU A 207 12.11 -14.78 11.36
C GLU A 207 13.27 -13.88 11.78
N SER A 208 13.84 -13.10 10.86
CA SER A 208 14.96 -12.18 11.15
C SER A 208 14.54 -10.81 11.65
N ASN A 209 13.24 -10.55 11.87
CA ASN A 209 12.68 -9.24 12.21
C ASN A 209 13.12 -8.10 11.26
N SER A 210 13.43 -8.47 10.01
CA SER A 210 13.91 -7.55 8.97
C SER A 210 12.83 -7.17 7.96
N PHE A 211 11.61 -7.62 8.23
CA PHE A 211 10.42 -7.10 7.58
C PHE A 211 10.28 -5.60 7.85
#